data_AF-A0A2G7H1I5-F1
#
_entry.id   AF-A0A2G7H1I5-F1
#
_cell.length_a   1.000
_cell.length_b   1.000
_cell.length_c   1.000
_cell.angle_alpha   90.00
_cell.angle_beta   90.00
_cell.angle_gamma   90.00
#
_symmetry.space_group_name_H-M   'P 1'
#
loop_
_entity.id
_entity.type
_entity.pdbx_description
1 polymer ?
#
loop_
_entity_poly.entity_id
_entity_poly.type
_entity_poly.pdbx_seq_one_letter_code
_entity_poly.pdbx_strand_id
1 'polypeptide(L)' 'MPGRPPARDEVTLRGRGGLSVTLFAPRTLPSGTLEADAVYVNGPIPRGRIFRSDTHKYRLPAIPGPAFHFARLTLPEIP' A
#
# COMPACT_ATOMS: atom_id res chain seq x y z
N MET A 1 -15.61 13.32 -19.09
CA MET A 1 -14.70 13.39 -17.93
C MET A 1 -14.64 12.00 -17.33
N PRO A 2 -13.49 11.32 -17.26
CA PRO A 2 -13.42 10.03 -16.60
C PRO A 2 -13.62 10.24 -15.10
N GLY A 3 -14.62 9.57 -14.53
CA GLY A 3 -15.00 9.69 -13.14
C GLY A 3 -13.83 9.33 -12.24
N ARG A 4 -13.44 10.28 -11.37
CA ARG A 4 -12.50 10.02 -10.29
C ARG A 4 -13.06 8.85 -9.45
N PRO A 5 -12.36 7.72 -9.32
CA PRO A 5 -12.82 6.66 -8.43
C PRO A 5 -12.99 7.25 -7.01
N PRO A 6 -14.02 6.82 -6.26
CA PRO A 6 -14.24 7.32 -4.91
C PRO A 6 -12.97 7.15 -4.09
N ALA A 7 -12.61 8.17 -3.31
CA ALA A 7 -11.53 8.05 -2.34
C ALA A 7 -11.92 6.92 -1.39
N ARG A 8 -11.23 5.79 -1.47
CA ARG A 8 -11.39 4.72 -0.47
C ARG A 8 -10.71 5.23 0.79
N ASP A 9 -11.39 5.20 1.92
CA ASP A 9 -10.81 5.61 3.20
C ASP A 9 -9.65 4.69 3.61
N GLU A 10 -9.64 3.45 3.09
CA GLU A 10 -8.57 2.49 3.26
C GLU A 10 -8.37 1.56 2.05
N VAL A 11 -7.15 1.08 1.86
CA VAL A 11 -6.78 0.04 0.90
C VAL A 11 -5.90 -1.00 1.58
N THR A 12 -6.31 -2.26 1.59
CA THR A 12 -5.49 -3.36 2.08
C THR A 12 -4.77 -4.09 0.95
N LEU A 13 -3.44 -4.05 0.98
CA LEU A 13 -2.57 -4.82 0.11
C LEU A 13 -2.24 -6.17 0.75
N ARG A 14 -2.32 -7.25 -0.02
CA ARG A 14 -2.04 -8.62 0.44
C ARG A 14 -0.70 -9.13 -0.09
N GLY A 15 0.11 -9.66 0.80
CA GLY A 15 1.40 -10.27 0.53
C GLY A 15 1.39 -11.79 0.73
N ARG A 16 2.51 -12.45 0.41
CA ARG A 16 2.68 -13.88 0.69
C ARG A 16 2.82 -14.14 2.19
N GLY A 17 2.35 -15.32 2.64
CA GLY A 17 2.51 -15.78 4.02
C GLY A 17 1.59 -15.08 5.01
N GLY A 18 0.40 -14.64 4.58
CA GLY A 18 -0.57 -13.96 5.44
C GLY A 18 -0.23 -12.51 5.77
N LEU A 19 0.85 -11.95 5.21
CA LEU A 19 1.16 -10.53 5.38
C LEU A 19 0.12 -9.65 4.70
N SER A 20 -0.27 -8.58 5.37
CA SER A 20 -1.16 -7.56 4.86
C SER A 20 -0.69 -6.19 5.29
N VAL A 21 -0.93 -5.22 4.42
CA VAL A 21 -0.65 -3.82 4.67
C VAL A 21 -1.91 -3.03 4.41
N THR A 22 -2.40 -2.33 5.40
CA THR A 22 -3.55 -1.43 5.27
C THR A 22 -3.05 0.00 5.17
N LEU A 23 -3.41 0.65 4.08
CA LEU A 23 -3.09 2.05 3.80
C LEU A 23 -4.30 2.90 4.12
N PHE A 24 -4.10 3.97 4.89
CA PHE A 24 -5.17 4.87 5.31
C PHE A 24 -5.12 6.17 4.50
N ALA A 25 -6.30 6.65 4.11
CA ALA A 25 -6.49 7.76 3.18
C ALA A 25 -5.61 7.66 1.91
N PRO A 26 -5.58 6.50 1.22
CA PRO A 26 -4.75 6.31 0.04
C PRO A 26 -5.18 7.22 -1.12
N ARG A 27 -4.19 7.71 -1.87
CA ARG A 27 -4.35 8.57 -3.04
C ARG A 27 -3.61 7.96 -4.21
N THR A 28 -4.34 7.64 -5.28
CA THR A 28 -3.74 7.21 -6.55
C THR A 28 -3.39 8.42 -7.39
N LEU A 29 -2.11 8.55 -7.74
CA LEU A 29 -1.59 9.57 -8.64
C LEU A 29 -1.84 9.18 -10.10
N PRO A 30 -1.83 10.14 -11.06
CA PRO A 30 -2.03 9.85 -12.48
C PRO A 30 -1.02 8.85 -13.08
N SER A 31 0.14 8.64 -12.42
CA SER A 31 1.16 7.66 -12.79
C SER A 31 0.86 6.22 -12.35
N GLY A 32 -0.27 5.96 -11.68
CA GLY A 32 -0.56 4.67 -11.03
C GLY A 32 0.15 4.49 -9.68
N THR A 33 0.94 5.48 -9.25
CA THR A 33 1.58 5.46 -7.92
C THR A 33 0.55 5.69 -6.84
N LEU A 34 0.62 4.89 -5.77
CA LEU A 34 -0.28 4.97 -4.64
C LEU A 34 0.43 5.63 -3.45
N GLU A 35 -0.14 6.69 -2.92
CA GLU A 35 0.36 7.41 -1.75
C GLU A 35 -0.54 7.21 -0.55
N ALA A 36 0.02 7.07 0.65
CA ALA A 36 -0.73 7.05 1.90
C ALA A 36 0.06 7.77 3.00
N ASP A 37 -0.63 8.41 3.93
CA ASP A 37 0.01 9.14 5.05
C ASP A 37 0.14 8.29 6.31
N ALA A 38 -0.61 7.19 6.36
CA ALA A 38 -0.51 6.22 7.43
C ALA A 38 -0.67 4.80 6.89
N VAL A 39 0.03 3.88 7.55
CA VAL A 39 0.05 2.47 7.19
C VAL A 39 0.01 1.59 8.43
N TYR A 40 -0.76 0.51 8.37
CA TYR A 40 -0.69 -0.58 9.32
C TYR A 40 -0.13 -1.82 8.64
N VAL A 41 0.80 -2.51 9.28
CA VAL A 41 1.35 -3.77 8.80
C VAL A 41 1.13 -4.84 9.87
N ASN A 42 0.66 -6.02 9.47
CA ASN A 42 0.40 -7.12 10.41
C ASN A 42 1.62 -8.01 10.71
N GLY A 43 2.80 -7.69 10.17
CA GLY A 43 4.03 -8.45 10.39
C GLY A 43 5.25 -7.75 9.77
N PRO A 44 6.47 -8.19 10.12
CA PRO A 44 7.69 -7.58 9.61
C PRO A 44 7.83 -7.78 8.09
N ILE A 45 8.27 -6.74 7.40
CA ILE A 45 8.67 -6.75 6.00
C ILE A 45 10.20 -6.54 5.97
N PRO A 46 11.01 -7.60 6.09
CA PRO A 46 12.45 -7.46 6.28
C PRO A 46 13.18 -6.91 5.06
N ARG A 47 12.58 -7.03 3.87
CA ARG A 47 13.10 -6.54 2.59
C ARG A 47 11.95 -6.09 1.72
N GLY A 48 12.22 -5.19 0.77
CA GLY A 48 11.17 -4.66 -0.09
C GLY A 48 10.45 -5.77 -0.85
N ARG A 49 9.14 -5.90 -0.61
CA ARG A 49 8.33 -7.07 -1.02
C ARG A 49 7.11 -6.62 -1.83
N ILE A 50 6.64 -7.51 -2.70
CA ILE A 50 5.48 -7.25 -3.55
C ILE A 50 4.21 -7.59 -2.78
N PHE A 51 3.29 -6.62 -2.76
CA PHE A 51 1.93 -6.76 -2.27
C PHE A 51 0.94 -6.46 -3.40
N ARG A 52 -0.28 -6.96 -3.27
CA ARG A 52 -1.30 -6.85 -4.33
C ARG A 52 -2.62 -6.30 -3.79
N SER A 53 -3.30 -5.50 -4.59
CA SER A 53 -4.69 -5.08 -4.38
C SER A 53 -5.45 -5.30 -5.66
N ASP A 54 -6.50 -6.13 -5.61
CA ASP A 54 -7.28 -6.48 -6.79
C ASP A 54 -6.37 -6.95 -7.95
N THR A 55 -6.25 -6.16 -9.01
CA THR A 55 -5.40 -6.41 -10.19
C THR A 55 -4.01 -5.74 -10.13
N HIS A 56 -3.76 -4.89 -9.15
CA HIS A 56 -2.57 -4.05 -9.05
C HIS A 56 -1.52 -4.66 -8.13
N LYS A 57 -0.25 -4.40 -8.42
CA LYS A 57 0.89 -4.86 -7.61
C LYS A 57 1.74 -3.66 -7.20
N TYR A 58 2.19 -3.67 -5.95
CA TYR A 58 2.99 -2.60 -5.37
C TYR A 58 4.20 -3.18 -4.65
N ARG A 59 5.35 -2.51 -4.76
CA ARG A 59 6.55 -2.88 -4.00
C ARG A 59 6.64 -2.02 -2.75
N LEU A 60 6.48 -2.63 -1.59
CA LEU A 60 6.69 -1.96 -0.31
C LEU A 60 8.17 -1.93 0.06
N PRO A 61 8.63 -0.90 0.80
CA PRO A 61 9.95 -0.88 1.42
C PRO A 61 10.02 -1.88 2.58
N ALA A 62 11.21 -2.00 3.18
CA ALA A 62 11.35 -2.75 4.41
C ALA A 62 10.63 -2.03 5.56
N ILE A 63 9.85 -2.76 6.34
CA ILE A 63 9.13 -2.28 7.52
C ILE A 63 9.49 -3.21 8.69
N PRO A 64 10.08 -2.69 9.78
CA PRO A 64 10.78 -3.50 10.77
C PRO A 64 9.88 -4.42 11.61
N GLY A 65 8.56 -4.21 11.65
CA GLY A 65 7.67 -5.02 12.47
C GLY A 65 6.19 -4.73 12.27
N PRO A 66 5.31 -5.50 12.94
CA PRO A 66 3.89 -5.22 12.96
C PRO A 66 3.63 -3.95 13.77
N ALA A 67 3.22 -2.89 13.10
CA ALA A 67 2.92 -1.63 13.75
C ALA A 67 2.05 -0.74 12.86
N PHE A 68 1.47 0.27 13.51
CA PHE A 68 0.91 1.43 12.85
C PHE A 68 2.02 2.48 12.68
N HIS A 69 2.20 2.99 11.47
CA HIS A 69 3.19 4.00 11.15
C HIS A 69 2.51 5.22 10.53
N PHE A 70 2.77 6.38 11.14
CA PHE A 70 2.46 7.68 10.54
C PHE A 70 3.66 8.10 9.68
N ALA A 71 3.63 7.72 8.42
CA ALA A 71 4.69 8.02 7.47
C ALA A 71 4.11 8.10 6.06
N ARG A 72 4.49 9.14 5.31
CA ARG A 72 4.14 9.24 3.90
C ARG A 72 4.84 8.13 3.13
N LEU A 73 4.04 7.26 2.53
CA LEU A 73 4.48 6.09 1.80
C LEU A 73 4.05 6.23 0.35
N THR A 74 5.03 6.19 -0.56
CA THR A 74 4.81 6.27 -2.00
C THR A 74 5.12 4.92 -2.60
N LEU A 75 4.11 4.29 -3.19
CA LEU A 75 4.16 2.93 -3.70
C LEU A 75 3.95 2.95 -5.22
N PRO A 76 5.02 2.89 -6.01
CA PRO A 76 4.86 2.76 -7.46
C PRO A 76 4.22 1.41 -7.79
N GLU A 77 3.25 1.45 -8.70
CA GLU A 77 2.70 0.24 -9.30
C GLU A 77 3.77 -0.47 -10.14
N ILE A 78 3.78 -1.80 -10.08
CA ILE A 78 4.65 -2.67 -10.86
C ILE A 78 3.83 -3.57 -11.77
N PRO A 79 4.31 -3.88 -13.00
CA PRO A 79 3.63 -4.77 -13.95
C PRO A 79 3.26 -6.16 -13.41
#